data_AF-A0A820UUQ4-F1
#
_entry.id   AF-A0A820UUQ4-F1
#
_cell.length_a   1.000
_cell.length_b   1.000
_cell.length_c   1.000
_cell.angle_alpha   90.00
_cell.angle_beta   90.00
_cell.angle_gamma   90.00
#
_symmetry.space_group_name_H-M   'P 1'
#
loop_
_entity.id
_entity.type
_entity.pdbx_description
1 polymer ?
#
loop_
_entity_poly.entity_id
_entity_poly.type
_entity_poly.pdbx_seq_one_letter_code
_entity_poly.pdbx_strand_id
1 'polypeptide(L)'
;MYTIFGNERNLFGQLYKAKPEDKEFAEKFYKLISNFLLPEGLLKPNRVTKISGGLNGVEQGFKRMMQNKVAAEKLVYTLAETTGWNNCHWICCRNICS
;
A
#
# COMPACT_ATOMS: atom_id res chain seq x y z
N MET A 1 11.46 -3.93 -16.68
CA MET A 1 10.55 -3.31 -15.70
C MET A 1 9.18 -3.20 -16.36
N TYR A 2 8.11 -3.63 -15.68
CA TYR A 2 6.74 -3.38 -16.16
C TYR A 2 6.31 -1.97 -15.76
N THR A 3 5.69 -1.24 -16.69
CA THR A 3 5.19 0.12 -16.44
C THR A 3 3.67 0.11 -16.24
N ILE A 4 3.22 -0.67 -15.27
CA ILE A 4 1.79 -0.89 -14.97
C ILE A 4 1.01 0.39 -14.64
N PHE A 5 1.71 1.47 -14.26
CA PHE A 5 1.12 2.78 -13.98
C PHE A 5 1.13 3.71 -15.21
N GLY A 6 1.66 3.28 -16.35
CA GLY A 6 1.74 4.07 -17.58
C GLY A 6 2.73 5.25 -17.54
N ASN A 7 3.57 5.32 -16.52
CA ASN A 7 4.56 6.39 -16.37
C ASN A 7 5.96 5.87 -16.69
N GLU A 8 6.75 6.69 -17.38
CA GLU A 8 8.18 6.44 -17.53
C GLU A 8 8.88 6.54 -16.17
N ARG A 9 9.92 5.73 -15.98
CA ARG A 9 10.69 5.69 -14.73
C ARG A 9 12.17 5.68 -15.05
N ASN A 10 12.91 6.63 -14.48
CA ASN A 10 14.36 6.52 -14.39
C ASN A 10 14.69 5.79 -13.09
N LEU A 11 15.26 4.60 -13.19
CA LEU A 11 15.67 3.78 -12.06
C LEU A 11 17.12 3.38 -12.25
N PHE A 12 17.96 3.67 -11.27
CA PHE A 12 19.39 3.32 -11.27
C PHE A 12 20.14 3.82 -12.52
N GLY A 13 19.77 5.01 -13.03
CA GLY A 13 20.38 5.60 -14.22
C GLY A 13 19.88 5.02 -15.55
N GLN A 14 18.93 4.08 -15.52
CA GLN A 14 18.31 3.50 -16.71
C GLN A 14 16.90 4.05 -16.91
N LEU A 15 16.62 4.56 -18.12
CA LEU A 15 15.30 5.03 -18.51
C LEU A 15 14.42 3.86 -18.96
N TYR A 16 13.34 3.63 -18.24
CA TYR A 16 12.28 2.69 -18.60
C TYR A 16 11.10 3.47 -19.18
N LYS A 17 10.92 3.39 -20.51
CA LYS A 17 9.79 4.01 -21.21
C LYS A 17 8.48 3.35 -20.83
N ALA A 18 7.41 4.14 -20.75
CA ALA A 18 6.07 3.64 -20.54
C ALA A 18 5.59 2.80 -21.73
N LYS A 19 5.14 1.59 -21.45
CA LYS A 19 4.42 0.71 -22.36
C LYS A 19 2.93 0.80 -22.05
N PRO A 20 2.09 1.28 -22.98
CA PRO A 20 0.64 1.37 -22.80
C PRO A 20 0.00 0.01 -22.46
N GLU A 21 0.51 -1.07 -23.05
CA GLU A 21 0.00 -2.42 -22.89
C GLU A 21 0.08 -2.91 -21.44
N ASP A 22 1.17 -2.57 -20.74
CA ASP A 22 1.38 -2.92 -19.32
C ASP A 22 0.33 -2.25 -18.43
N LYS A 23 -0.05 -1.01 -18.76
CA LYS A 23 -1.08 -0.26 -18.03
C LYS A 23 -2.46 -0.85 -18.28
N GLU A 24 -2.81 -1.11 -19.54
CA GLU A 24 -4.10 -1.71 -19.90
C GLU A 24 -4.30 -3.08 -19.25
N PHE A 25 -3.26 -3.90 -19.24
CA PHE A 25 -3.28 -5.19 -18.56
C PHE A 25 -3.50 -5.00 -17.05
N ALA A 26 -2.75 -4.11 -16.41
CA ALA A 26 -2.85 -3.86 -14.99
C ALA A 26 -4.25 -3.37 -14.59
N GLU A 27 -4.84 -2.46 -15.35
CA GLU A 27 -6.20 -1.98 -15.10
C GLU A 27 -7.23 -3.11 -15.15
N LYS A 28 -7.17 -3.98 -16.17
CA LYS A 28 -8.05 -5.15 -16.28
C LYS A 28 -7.83 -6.12 -15.13
N PHE A 29 -6.57 -6.39 -14.80
CA PHE A 29 -6.20 -7.32 -13.75
C PHE A 29 -6.61 -6.84 -12.35
N TYR A 30 -6.41 -5.56 -12.03
CA TYR A 30 -6.83 -4.99 -10.75
C TYR A 30 -8.36 -5.00 -10.60
N LYS A 31 -9.11 -4.73 -11.67
CA LYS A 31 -10.59 -4.85 -11.68
C LYS A 31 -11.04 -6.29 -11.44
N LEU A 32 -10.38 -7.27 -12.08
CA LEU A 32 -10.67 -8.69 -11.86
C LEU A 32 -10.42 -9.09 -10.40
N ILE A 33 -9.31 -8.63 -9.81
CA ILE A 33 -8.98 -8.88 -8.41
C ILE A 33 -10.03 -8.28 -7.48
N SER A 34 -10.33 -7.00 -7.62
CA SER A 34 -11.23 -6.27 -6.71
C SER A 34 -12.68 -6.73 -6.81
N ASN A 35 -13.16 -7.01 -8.01
CA ASN A 35 -14.58 -7.23 -8.26
C ASN A 35 -14.97 -8.70 -8.21
N PHE A 36 -14.01 -9.62 -8.36
CA PHE A 36 -14.31 -11.05 -8.48
C PHE A 36 -13.41 -11.93 -7.60
N LEU A 37 -12.09 -11.91 -7.80
CA LEU A 37 -11.21 -12.89 -7.14
C LEU A 37 -11.19 -12.76 -5.61
N LEU A 38 -11.22 -11.54 -5.08
CA LEU A 38 -11.25 -11.30 -3.63
C LEU A 38 -12.65 -11.57 -3.03
N PRO A 39 -13.77 -11.04 -3.58
CA PRO A 39 -15.12 -11.34 -3.06
C PRO A 39 -15.47 -12.83 -3.08
N GLU A 40 -15.12 -13.54 -4.14
CA GLU A 40 -15.41 -14.98 -4.29
C GLU A 40 -14.43 -15.87 -3.50
N GLY A 41 -13.40 -15.29 -2.87
CA GLY A 41 -12.41 -16.03 -2.08
C GLY A 41 -11.47 -16.93 -2.90
N LEU A 42 -11.46 -16.79 -4.22
CA LEU A 42 -10.54 -17.46 -5.15
C LEU A 42 -9.09 -17.00 -4.95
N LEU A 43 -8.91 -15.75 -4.53
CA LEU A 43 -7.64 -15.19 -4.10
C LEU A 43 -7.68 -14.87 -2.60
N LYS A 44 -6.85 -15.51 -1.80
CA LYS A 44 -6.76 -15.28 -0.35
C LYS A 44 -5.54 -14.41 -0.02
N PRO A 45 -5.71 -13.31 0.74
CA PRO A 45 -4.57 -12.53 1.20
C PRO A 45 -3.76 -13.32 2.22
N ASN A 46 -2.48 -12.98 2.36
CA ASN A 46 -1.65 -13.50 3.45
C ASN A 46 -2.26 -13.14 4.82
N ARG A 47 -1.93 -13.92 5.86
CA ARG A 47 -2.38 -13.65 7.23
C ARG A 47 -2.04 -12.20 7.61
N VAL A 48 -3.02 -11.47 8.11
CA VAL A 48 -2.87 -10.06 8.48
C VAL A 48 -2.75 -9.93 9.98
N THR A 49 -1.71 -9.25 10.45
CA THR A 49 -1.53 -8.85 11.86
C THR A 49 -1.73 -7.35 11.96
N LYS A 50 -2.84 -6.93 12.56
CA LYS A 50 -3.11 -5.51 12.81
C LYS A 50 -2.31 -5.04 14.02
N ILE A 51 -1.49 -4.01 13.85
CA ILE A 51 -0.71 -3.38 14.93
C ILE A 51 -1.30 -2.01 15.23
N SER A 52 -1.44 -1.71 16.52
CA SER A 52 -1.98 -0.45 16.99
C SER A 52 -0.97 0.70 16.90
N GLY A 53 -1.50 1.94 16.85
CA GLY A 53 -0.69 3.18 16.94
C GLY A 53 -0.39 3.84 15.59
N GLY A 54 -1.04 3.39 14.52
CA GLY A 54 -0.95 4.00 13.20
C GLY A 54 0.49 4.14 12.69
N LEU A 55 0.83 5.29 12.11
CA LEU A 55 2.18 5.51 11.56
C LEU A 55 3.28 5.49 12.64
N ASN A 56 2.96 5.79 13.89
CA ASN A 56 3.94 5.81 14.99
C ASN A 56 4.50 4.40 15.27
N GLY A 57 3.76 3.34 14.93
CA GLY A 57 4.18 1.95 15.11
C GLY A 57 4.99 1.36 13.95
N VAL A 58 5.15 2.08 12.83
CA VAL A 58 5.76 1.56 11.60
C VAL A 58 7.24 1.25 11.79
N GLU A 59 7.99 2.12 12.48
CA GLU A 59 9.42 1.91 12.75
C GLU A 59 9.65 0.63 13.56
N GLN A 60 8.83 0.39 14.59
CA GLN A 60 8.88 -0.83 15.38
C GLN A 60 8.54 -2.07 14.54
N GLY A 61 7.60 -1.93 13.60
CA GLY A 61 7.27 -2.97 12.61
C GLY A 61 8.48 -3.41 11.80
N PHE A 62 9.21 -2.45 11.24
CA PHE A 62 10.43 -2.72 10.49
C PHE A 62 11.50 -3.39 11.36
N LYS A 63 11.69 -2.95 12.61
CA LYS A 63 12.61 -3.61 13.56
C LYS A 63 12.24 -5.07 13.81
N ARG A 64 10.95 -5.37 14.00
CA ARG A 64 10.47 -6.76 14.19
C ARG A 64 10.70 -7.61 12.94
N MET A 65 10.47 -7.06 11.75
CA MET A 65 10.73 -7.72 10.47
C MET A 65 12.23 -8.06 10.32
N MET A 66 13.12 -7.10 10.58
CA MET A 66 14.58 -7.30 10.50
C MET A 66 15.09 -8.31 11.54
N GLN A 67 14.43 -8.40 12.71
CA GLN A 67 14.74 -9.38 13.74
C GLN A 67 14.14 -10.77 13.49
N ASN A 68 13.58 -11.02 12.30
CA ASN A 68 12.87 -12.27 11.94
C ASN A 68 11.72 -12.64 12.91
N LYS A 69 11.10 -11.66 13.56
CA LYS A 69 9.97 -11.83 14.49
C LYS A 69 8.61 -11.77 13.81
N VAL A 70 8.58 -11.78 12.49
CA VAL A 70 7.38 -11.71 11.64
C VAL A 70 7.44 -12.89 10.69
N ALA A 71 6.52 -13.85 10.82
CA ALA A 71 6.55 -15.09 10.06
C ALA A 71 5.26 -15.30 9.28
N ALA A 72 5.35 -15.28 7.94
CA ALA A 72 4.24 -15.49 7.01
C ALA A 72 3.02 -14.59 7.25
N GLU A 73 3.24 -13.39 7.79
CA GLU A 73 2.17 -12.43 8.06
C GLU A 73 2.52 -11.03 7.56
N LYS A 74 1.48 -10.29 7.18
CA LYS A 74 1.59 -8.90 6.79
C LYS A 74 1.16 -8.01 7.94
N LEU A 75 2.08 -7.16 8.40
CA LEU A 75 1.80 -6.13 9.40
C LEU A 75 0.97 -5.02 8.77
N VAL A 76 -0.17 -4.68 9.39
CA VAL A 76 -1.09 -3.63 8.91
C VAL A 76 -1.33 -2.61 10.01
N TYR A 77 -1.24 -1.34 9.64
CA TYR A 77 -1.38 -0.18 10.53
C TYR A 77 -2.51 0.71 10.05
N THR A 78 -3.39 1.13 10.96
CA THR A 78 -4.53 2.01 10.63
C THR A 78 -4.13 3.48 10.83
N LEU A 79 -4.22 4.30 9.78
CA LEU A 79 -3.85 5.72 9.86
C LEU A 79 -4.60 6.51 10.94
N ALA A 80 -5.86 6.17 11.19
CA ALA A 80 -6.73 6.83 12.18
C ALA A 80 -6.19 6.78 13.62
N GLU A 81 -5.31 5.84 13.92
CA GLU A 81 -4.71 5.64 15.25
C GLU A 81 -3.41 6.44 15.45
N THR A 82 -2.95 7.18 14.45
CA THR A 82 -1.72 7.96 14.53
C THR A 82 -1.93 9.16 15.46
N THR A 83 -1.25 9.18 16.60
CA THR A 83 -1.20 10.34 17.49
C THR A 83 -0.27 11.41 16.91
N GLY A 84 -0.59 12.70 17.14
CA GLY A 84 0.20 13.83 16.62
C GLY A 84 -0.16 14.28 15.21
N TRP A 85 -1.03 13.56 14.50
CA TRP A 85 -1.57 13.98 13.20
C TRP A 85 -2.40 15.28 13.31
N ASN A 86 -2.97 15.56 14.48
CA ASN A 86 -3.85 16.71 14.73
C ASN A 86 -3.09 18.05 14.83
N ASN A 87 -1.76 18.09 14.69
CA ASN A 87 -0.97 19.32 14.64
C ASN A 87 -0.74 19.80 13.19
N CYS A 88 -1.72 19.56 12.31
CA CYS A 88 -1.74 20.11 10.96
C CYS A 88 -1.97 21.63 11.02
N HIS A 89 -0.89 22.40 10.99
CA HIS A 89 -0.92 23.86 10.84
C HIS A 89 -1.32 24.31 9.42
N TRP A 90 -1.35 23.40 8.43
CA TRP A 90 -1.78 23.73 7.08
C TRP A 90 -2.69 22.64 6.48
N ILE A 91 -3.97 23.01 6.38
CA ILE A 91 -5.01 22.52 5.46
C ILE A 91 -5.53 21.10 5.74
N CYS A 92 -6.70 21.08 6.40
CA CYS A 92 -7.66 19.98 6.50
C CYS A 92 -7.28 18.76 7.34
N CYS A 93 -7.65 18.80 8.62
CA CYS A 93 -7.85 17.60 9.42
C CYS A 93 -9.21 17.57 10.11
N ARG A 94 -10.02 16.60 9.65
CA ARG A 94 -11.30 16.10 10.18
C ARG A 94 -12.54 16.99 9.98
N ASN A 95 -13.42 16.42 9.15
CA ASN A 95 -14.80 16.76 8.82
C ASN A 95 -15.00 17.83 7.74
N ILE A 96 -15.39 17.34 6.55
CA ILE A 96 -16.11 18.05 5.51
C ILE A 96 -15.30 19.20 4.87
N CYS A 97 -14.54 18.85 3.83
CA CYS A 97 -14.40 19.79 2.72
C CYS A 97 -15.76 19.82 2.00
N SER A 98 -16.59 20.80 2.33
CA SER A 98 -17.62 21.31 1.42
C SER A 98 -17.00 22.26 0.42
#